data_AF-A0A2V1N979-F1
#
_entry.id   AF-A0A2V1N979-F1
#
_cell.length_a   1.000
_cell.length_b   1.000
_cell.length_c   1.000
_cell.angle_alpha   90.00
_cell.angle_beta   90.00
_cell.angle_gamma   90.00
#
_symmetry.space_group_name_H-M   'P 1'
#
loop_
_entity.id
_entity.type
_entity.pdbx_description
1 polymer ?
#
loop_
_entity_poly.entity_id
_entity_poly.type
_entity_poly.pdbx_seq_one_letter_code
_entity_poly.pdbx_strand_id
1 'polypeptide(L)'
;VKTVGQGGPNFVQNAINGPLEDKRIATINRIATAIGRTAEKPVGLDALAPCTVNAGGGNGAGNAGEGAGNAGEGAGNNGAGAGNNAGNENAGNENNAGNENAGNNNAGGAGAISCPDVASQLPAIPASAQAEVDRNLALLQTQINEANERLVKTVGQGGPNFVQNAINGPLEDKRIATINRIATAIGRTAEKPVGLDALAPCTVNQ
;
A
#
# COMPACT_ATOMS: atom_id res chain seq x y z
N VAL A 1 -21.70 2.33 -38.22
CA VAL A 1 -21.88 1.00 -37.60
C VAL A 1 -20.95 0.92 -36.39
N LYS A 2 -21.50 0.78 -35.18
CA LYS A 2 -20.72 0.62 -33.93
C LYS A 2 -20.09 -0.78 -33.93
N THR A 3 -18.76 -0.87 -34.00
CA THR A 3 -18.05 -2.14 -33.75
C THR A 3 -17.86 -2.31 -32.25
N VAL A 4 -18.90 -2.79 -31.57
CA VAL A 4 -18.77 -3.40 -30.25
C VAL A 4 -18.37 -4.86 -30.48
N GLY A 5 -17.27 -5.34 -29.88
CA GLY A 5 -17.02 -6.78 -29.74
C GLY A 5 -15.81 -7.38 -30.47
N GLN A 6 -14.60 -6.88 -30.22
CA GLN A 6 -13.37 -7.67 -30.47
C GLN A 6 -12.63 -7.91 -29.14
N GLY A 7 -13.31 -8.58 -28.21
CA GLY A 7 -12.74 -9.01 -26.94
C GLY A 7 -13.17 -10.44 -26.65
N GLY A 8 -12.77 -11.40 -27.50
CA GLY A 8 -13.03 -12.81 -27.26
C GLY A 8 -12.20 -13.36 -26.08
N PRO A 9 -12.44 -14.61 -25.64
CA PRO A 9 -11.68 -15.27 -24.57
C PRO A 9 -10.16 -15.21 -24.75
N ASN A 10 -9.68 -15.26 -26.00
CA ASN A 10 -8.26 -15.13 -26.35
C ASN A 10 -7.69 -13.72 -26.08
N PHE A 11 -8.50 -12.66 -26.19
CA PHE A 11 -8.06 -11.31 -25.83
C PHE A 11 -7.88 -11.18 -24.32
N VAL A 12 -8.81 -11.73 -23.53
CA VAL A 12 -8.70 -11.73 -22.06
C VAL A 12 -7.50 -12.56 -21.61
N GLN A 13 -7.27 -13.74 -22.22
CA GLN A 13 -6.12 -14.55 -21.88
C GLN A 13 -4.80 -13.83 -22.19
N ASN A 14 -4.68 -13.20 -23.36
CA ASN A 14 -3.40 -12.64 -23.82
C ASN A 14 -3.14 -11.22 -23.31
N ALA A 15 -4.16 -10.36 -23.24
CA ALA A 15 -4.01 -8.95 -22.87
C ALA A 15 -4.17 -8.71 -21.36
N ILE A 16 -4.85 -9.60 -20.64
CA ILE A 16 -5.16 -9.44 -19.23
C ILE A 16 -4.46 -10.51 -18.40
N ASN A 17 -4.73 -11.80 -18.66
CA ASN A 17 -4.20 -12.88 -17.82
C ASN A 17 -2.69 -13.06 -17.99
N GLY A 18 -2.14 -12.93 -19.20
CA GLY A 18 -0.69 -12.98 -19.44
C GLY A 18 0.10 -11.95 -18.61
N PRO A 19 -0.17 -10.63 -18.77
CA PRO A 19 0.51 -9.61 -17.96
C PRO A 19 0.26 -9.72 -16.45
N LEU A 20 -0.87 -10.30 -16.02
CA LEU A 20 -1.16 -10.56 -14.61
C LEU A 20 -0.34 -11.74 -14.07
N GLU A 21 -0.22 -12.82 -14.84
CA GLU A 21 0.57 -13.98 -14.50
C GLU A 21 2.05 -13.60 -14.32
N ASP A 22 2.62 -12.83 -15.25
CA ASP A 22 4.01 -12.35 -15.16
C ASP A 22 4.26 -11.53 -13.88
N LYS A 23 3.34 -10.62 -13.54
CA LYS A 23 3.43 -9.81 -12.30
C LYS A 23 3.31 -10.67 -11.04
N ARG A 24 2.50 -11.73 -11.08
CA ARG A 24 2.34 -12.66 -9.96
C ARG A 24 3.57 -13.54 -9.80
N ILE A 25 4.16 -14.06 -10.89
CA ILE A 25 5.44 -14.76 -10.87
C ILE A 25 6.51 -13.87 -10.21
N ALA A 26 6.63 -12.61 -10.63
CA ALA A 26 7.61 -11.68 -10.07
C ALA A 26 7.43 -11.46 -8.55
N THR A 27 6.17 -11.32 -8.11
CA THR A 27 5.83 -11.14 -6.69
C THR A 27 6.11 -12.40 -5.88
N ILE A 28 5.71 -13.56 -6.39
CA ILE A 28 5.93 -14.88 -5.77
C ILE A 28 7.44 -15.15 -5.63
N ASN A 29 8.23 -14.84 -6.65
CA ASN A 29 9.68 -14.98 -6.59
C ASN A 29 10.33 -14.06 -5.55
N ARG A 30 9.80 -12.85 -5.36
CA ARG A 30 10.23 -11.94 -4.29
C ARG A 30 9.92 -12.52 -2.90
N ILE A 31 8.76 -13.15 -2.73
CA ILE A 31 8.37 -13.82 -1.49
C ILE A 31 9.28 -15.02 -1.21
N ALA A 32 9.46 -15.92 -2.19
CA ALA A 32 10.34 -17.08 -2.04
C ALA A 32 11.78 -16.67 -1.70
N THR A 33 12.27 -15.58 -2.29
CA THR A 33 13.58 -15.02 -1.97
C THR A 33 13.65 -14.43 -0.55
N ALA A 34 12.59 -13.77 -0.08
CA ALA A 34 12.54 -13.26 1.29
C ALA A 34 12.54 -14.39 2.32
N ILE A 35 11.78 -15.47 2.09
CA ILE A 35 11.76 -16.66 2.94
C ILE A 35 13.14 -17.34 2.95
N GLY A 36 13.76 -17.46 1.77
CA GLY A 36 15.09 -18.06 1.58
C GLY A 36 16.23 -17.39 2.36
N ARG A 37 16.02 -16.19 2.93
CA ARG A 37 17.00 -15.51 3.78
C ARG A 37 16.99 -16.00 5.23
N THR A 38 15.90 -16.63 5.68
CA THR A 38 15.71 -17.04 7.07
C THR A 38 15.34 -18.51 7.23
N ALA A 39 14.98 -19.18 6.13
CA ALA A 39 14.58 -20.58 6.08
C ALA A 39 14.88 -21.17 4.69
N GLU A 40 14.62 -22.47 4.51
CA GLU A 40 14.77 -23.11 3.19
C GLU A 40 13.79 -22.50 2.17
N LYS A 41 14.30 -22.17 0.98
CA LYS A 41 13.53 -21.51 -0.07
C LYS A 41 12.48 -22.48 -0.63
N PRO A 42 11.18 -22.12 -0.59
CA PRO A 42 10.16 -23.01 -1.12
C PRO A 42 10.20 -23.04 -2.66
N VAL A 43 10.02 -24.22 -3.23
CA VAL A 43 10.05 -24.48 -4.69
C VAL A 43 8.64 -24.68 -5.25
N GLY A 44 8.46 -24.40 -6.55
CA GLY A 44 7.20 -24.67 -7.26
C GLY A 44 6.07 -23.66 -7.04
N LEU A 45 6.34 -22.52 -6.40
CA LEU A 45 5.30 -21.50 -6.15
C LEU A 45 4.82 -20.80 -7.42
N ASP A 46 5.59 -20.82 -8.52
CA ASP A 46 5.20 -20.23 -9.79
C ASP A 46 3.93 -20.90 -10.36
N ALA A 47 3.64 -22.15 -9.98
CA ALA A 47 2.40 -22.84 -10.33
C ALA A 47 1.14 -22.15 -9.77
N LEU A 48 1.29 -21.24 -8.81
CA LEU A 48 0.19 -20.46 -8.24
C LEU A 48 -0.10 -19.17 -9.03
N ALA A 49 0.78 -18.77 -9.95
CA ALA A 49 0.71 -17.51 -10.68
C ALA A 49 -0.42 -17.37 -11.71
N PRO A 50 -0.94 -18.44 -12.35
CA PRO A 50 -2.04 -18.30 -13.30
C PRO A 50 -3.29 -17.70 -12.66
N CYS A 51 -3.95 -16.79 -13.36
CA CYS A 51 -5.26 -16.25 -13.00
C CYS A 51 -6.30 -16.72 -14.02
N THR A 52 -7.45 -17.19 -13.53
CA THR A 52 -8.60 -17.51 -14.38
C THR A 52 -9.69 -16.45 -14.21
N VAL A 53 -10.41 -16.16 -15.29
CA VAL A 53 -11.57 -15.27 -15.24
C VAL A 53 -12.81 -16.11 -14.94
N ASN A 54 -13.45 -15.84 -13.81
CA ASN A 54 -14.76 -16.40 -13.49
C ASN A 54 -15.84 -15.59 -14.21
N ALA A 55 -16.19 -15.99 -15.44
CA ALA A 55 -17.35 -15.46 -16.14
C ALA A 55 -18.61 -16.10 -15.54
N GLY A 56 -19.21 -15.43 -14.56
CA GLY A 56 -20.22 -16.01 -13.69
C GLY A 56 -21.36 -16.77 -14.38
N GLY A 57 -21.55 -18.03 -13.98
CA GLY A 57 -22.80 -18.77 -14.12
C GLY A 57 -22.69 -20.15 -14.79
N GLY A 58 -22.33 -21.20 -14.03
CA GLY A 58 -22.57 -22.59 -14.42
C GLY A 58 -21.70 -23.63 -13.71
N ASN A 59 -22.31 -24.49 -12.90
CA ASN A 59 -21.69 -25.67 -12.30
C ASN A 59 -21.08 -26.60 -13.37
N GLY A 60 -19.83 -27.03 -13.16
CA GLY A 60 -19.23 -28.13 -13.91
C GLY A 60 -17.92 -28.58 -13.25
N ALA A 61 -17.95 -29.78 -12.68
CA ALA A 61 -16.81 -30.45 -12.05
C ALA A 61 -15.90 -31.15 -13.06
N GLY A 62 -14.60 -31.22 -12.75
CA GLY A 62 -13.59 -32.09 -13.38
C GLY A 62 -13.03 -31.58 -14.71
N ASN A 63 -11.77 -31.79 -15.10
CA ASN A 63 -10.73 -32.67 -14.58
C ASN A 63 -9.36 -32.18 -15.08
N ALA A 64 -8.31 -32.69 -14.43
CA ALA A 64 -6.91 -32.61 -14.85
C ALA A 64 -6.68 -32.99 -16.32
N GLY A 65 -5.67 -32.36 -16.92
CA GLY A 65 -5.08 -32.78 -18.17
C GLY A 65 -3.64 -32.31 -18.25
N GLU A 66 -2.71 -33.17 -17.84
CA GLU A 66 -1.32 -33.12 -18.29
C GLU A 66 -1.24 -32.99 -19.82
N GLY A 67 -0.37 -32.08 -20.28
CA GLY A 67 0.00 -31.93 -21.68
C GLY A 67 1.41 -31.38 -21.78
N ALA A 68 2.37 -32.30 -21.98
CA ALA A 68 3.78 -32.03 -22.16
C ALA A 68 4.09 -31.32 -23.49
N GLY A 69 5.14 -30.48 -23.44
CA GLY A 69 6.04 -30.20 -24.55
C GLY A 69 5.70 -29.02 -25.46
N ASN A 70 6.51 -27.95 -25.40
CA ASN A 70 7.53 -27.81 -26.44
C ASN A 70 8.69 -26.92 -25.96
N ALA A 71 9.91 -27.41 -26.16
CA ALA A 71 11.13 -26.62 -26.09
C ALA A 71 11.21 -25.71 -27.31
N GLY A 72 11.81 -24.54 -27.13
CA GLY A 72 12.04 -23.57 -28.20
C GLY A 72 13.01 -22.51 -27.73
N GLU A 73 14.30 -22.88 -27.68
CA GLU A 73 15.42 -21.96 -27.57
C GLU A 73 15.37 -20.83 -28.63
N GLY A 74 15.52 -19.59 -28.14
CA GLY A 74 16.56 -18.68 -28.59
C GLY A 74 16.27 -17.74 -29.78
N ALA A 75 16.14 -16.45 -29.49
CA ALA A 75 16.89 -15.37 -30.16
C ALA A 75 16.78 -14.08 -29.35
N GLY A 76 17.93 -13.56 -28.92
CA GLY A 76 18.04 -12.31 -28.17
C GLY A 76 17.87 -11.07 -29.05
N ASN A 77 17.64 -9.93 -28.40
CA ASN A 77 18.33 -8.72 -28.79
C ASN A 77 18.47 -7.75 -27.61
N ASN A 78 19.70 -7.27 -27.45
CA ASN A 78 20.15 -6.35 -26.43
C ASN A 78 19.65 -4.93 -26.72
N GLY A 79 19.20 -4.23 -25.69
CA GLY A 79 18.94 -2.79 -25.70
C GLY A 79 19.18 -2.21 -24.31
N ALA A 80 20.41 -1.73 -24.09
CA ALA A 80 20.89 -1.15 -22.85
C ALA A 80 20.16 0.15 -22.47
N GLY A 81 19.92 0.34 -21.17
CA GLY A 81 19.49 1.59 -20.56
C GLY A 81 19.76 1.54 -19.07
N ALA A 82 20.87 2.16 -18.67
CA ALA A 82 21.47 2.13 -17.34
C ALA A 82 20.64 2.87 -16.26
N GLY A 83 20.76 2.39 -15.03
CA GLY A 83 20.27 3.05 -13.82
C GLY A 83 20.72 2.26 -12.58
N ASN A 84 22.01 2.36 -12.25
CA ASN A 84 22.64 1.68 -11.13
C ASN A 84 22.38 2.35 -9.78
N ASN A 85 22.62 1.55 -8.75
CA ASN A 85 22.94 1.83 -7.34
C ASN A 85 21.75 1.75 -6.37
N ALA A 86 21.57 0.60 -5.72
CA ALA A 86 22.36 0.02 -4.61
C ALA A 86 21.93 0.61 -3.27
N GLY A 87 21.41 -0.26 -2.41
CA GLY A 87 21.14 0.05 -1.02
C GLY A 87 22.42 0.17 -0.21
N ASN A 88 22.32 0.83 0.94
CA ASN A 88 22.94 0.37 2.16
C ASN A 88 22.22 0.95 3.39
N GLU A 89 22.32 0.18 4.44
CA GLU A 89 21.84 0.22 5.80
C GLU A 89 22.19 1.48 6.62
N ASN A 90 21.27 1.78 7.52
CA ASN A 90 21.44 2.21 8.91
C ASN A 90 22.79 2.78 9.39
N ALA A 91 22.80 4.06 9.78
CA ALA A 91 23.57 4.58 10.92
C ALA A 91 22.96 5.92 11.38
N GLY A 92 22.71 6.06 12.68
CA GLY A 92 22.11 7.25 13.27
C GLY A 92 23.08 8.43 13.42
N ASN A 93 22.51 9.62 13.66
CA ASN A 93 23.01 10.59 14.63
C ASN A 93 21.91 11.62 14.93
N GLU A 94 21.92 12.05 16.19
CA GLU A 94 21.04 12.92 16.92
C GLU A 94 21.28 14.41 16.63
N ASN A 95 20.37 15.25 17.18
CA ASN A 95 20.43 16.72 17.37
C ASN A 95 19.99 17.54 16.13
N ASN A 96 19.13 18.57 16.19
CA ASN A 96 18.63 19.39 17.29
C ASN A 96 17.40 20.23 16.83
N ALA A 97 16.50 20.52 17.77
CA ALA A 97 15.59 21.67 17.89
C ALA A 97 14.74 22.17 16.70
N GLY A 98 13.41 22.17 16.92
CA GLY A 98 12.44 22.95 16.14
C GLY A 98 11.01 22.75 16.64
N ASN A 99 10.73 23.16 17.88
CA ASN A 99 9.37 23.38 18.37
C ASN A 99 8.74 24.53 17.56
N GLU A 100 7.76 24.21 16.71
CA GLU A 100 6.80 25.19 16.21
C GLU A 100 5.40 24.57 16.18
N ASN A 101 4.72 24.68 17.32
CA ASN A 101 3.27 24.83 17.32
C ASN A 101 2.93 26.17 16.63
N ALA A 102 2.54 26.10 15.35
CA ALA A 102 1.81 27.15 14.64
C ALA A 102 1.01 26.45 13.53
N GLY A 103 -0.31 26.31 13.63
CA GLY A 103 -1.21 27.45 13.72
C GLY A 103 -1.39 28.03 12.31
N ASN A 104 -2.37 27.48 11.59
CA ASN A 104 -3.15 28.13 10.55
C ASN A 104 -2.40 29.05 9.56
N ASN A 105 -1.97 28.50 8.43
CA ASN A 105 -1.66 29.31 7.25
C ASN A 105 -2.54 28.90 6.07
N ASN A 106 -3.73 29.50 6.08
CA ASN A 106 -4.55 29.94 4.95
C ASN A 106 -4.33 29.23 3.60
N ALA A 107 -5.22 28.27 3.35
CA ALA A 107 -5.50 27.70 2.05
C ALA A 107 -6.10 28.76 1.11
N GLY A 108 -5.33 29.18 0.10
CA GLY A 108 -5.88 29.76 -1.11
C GLY A 108 -6.64 28.69 -1.90
N GLY A 109 -7.91 28.46 -1.57
CA GLY A 109 -8.88 27.70 -2.37
C GLY A 109 -8.93 26.18 -2.21
N ALA A 110 -7.99 25.56 -1.49
CA ALA A 110 -7.86 24.09 -1.41
C ALA A 110 -8.55 23.44 -0.20
N GLY A 111 -8.84 24.20 0.87
CA GLY A 111 -9.12 23.65 2.20
C GLY A 111 -7.89 23.04 2.88
N ALA A 112 -8.06 22.51 4.09
CA ALA A 112 -7.02 21.83 4.87
C ALA A 112 -7.54 20.49 5.44
N ILE A 113 -6.67 19.48 5.48
CA ILE A 113 -6.97 18.18 6.07
C ILE A 113 -7.06 18.32 7.59
N SER A 114 -8.18 17.86 8.15
CA SER A 114 -8.50 17.85 9.57
C SER A 114 -8.76 16.41 10.03
N CYS A 115 -7.97 15.96 10.99
CA CYS A 115 -8.01 14.61 11.53
C CYS A 115 -8.29 14.64 13.03
N PRO A 116 -9.06 13.69 13.59
CA PRO A 116 -9.19 13.54 15.03
C PRO A 116 -7.84 13.37 15.71
N ASP A 117 -7.63 14.07 16.83
CA ASP A 117 -6.42 13.92 17.63
C ASP A 117 -6.41 12.55 18.31
N VAL A 118 -5.36 11.78 18.05
CA VAL A 118 -5.16 10.45 18.64
C VAL A 118 -4.51 10.58 20.00
N ALA A 119 -3.59 11.54 20.22
CA ALA A 119 -2.80 11.63 21.43
C ALA A 119 -3.69 11.85 22.67
N SER A 120 -4.69 12.73 22.56
CA SER A 120 -5.65 13.00 23.64
C SER A 120 -6.63 11.86 23.93
N GLN A 121 -6.73 10.85 23.06
CA GLN A 121 -7.63 9.70 23.21
C GLN A 121 -6.91 8.43 23.72
N LEU A 122 -5.58 8.49 23.87
CA LEU A 122 -4.81 7.37 24.41
C LEU A 122 -4.96 7.28 25.94
N PRO A 123 -5.07 6.06 26.50
CA PRO A 123 -4.98 5.87 27.94
C PRO A 123 -3.55 6.11 28.42
N ALA A 124 -3.30 5.91 29.73
CA ALA A 124 -1.96 6.00 30.29
C ALA A 124 -0.98 5.10 29.54
N ILE A 125 0.07 5.69 28.97
CA ILE A 125 1.08 4.99 28.17
C ILE A 125 2.17 4.45 29.10
N PRO A 126 2.48 3.14 29.08
CA PRO A 126 3.60 2.60 29.83
C PRO A 126 4.93 3.21 29.39
N ALA A 127 5.84 3.47 30.33
CA ALA A 127 7.15 4.08 30.02
C ALA A 127 7.97 3.29 28.98
N SER A 128 7.82 1.97 28.96
CA SER A 128 8.44 1.07 27.97
C SER A 128 7.92 1.27 26.53
N ALA A 129 6.70 1.78 26.36
CA ALA A 129 6.06 1.99 25.08
C ALA A 129 6.17 3.44 24.57
N GLN A 130 6.50 4.40 25.45
CA GLN A 130 6.45 5.84 25.17
C GLN A 130 7.17 6.22 23.87
N ALA A 131 8.44 5.82 23.71
CA ALA A 131 9.23 6.18 22.54
C ALA A 131 8.67 5.59 21.24
N GLU A 132 8.02 4.41 21.29
CA GLU A 132 7.37 3.83 20.11
C GLU A 132 6.07 4.57 19.78
N VAL A 133 5.27 4.92 20.79
CA VAL A 133 4.05 5.70 20.61
C VAL A 133 4.38 7.07 20.03
N ASP A 134 5.36 7.79 20.57
CA ASP A 134 5.76 9.12 20.11
C ASP A 134 6.20 9.12 18.64
N ARG A 135 6.98 8.11 18.21
CA ARG A 135 7.36 7.94 16.79
C ARG A 135 6.14 7.72 15.89
N ASN A 136 5.15 6.95 16.34
CA ASN A 136 3.93 6.72 15.56
C ASN A 136 3.03 7.97 15.54
N LEU A 137 2.96 8.74 16.62
CA LEU A 137 2.26 10.03 16.63
C LEU A 137 2.91 11.03 15.67
N ALA A 138 4.24 11.10 15.65
CA ALA A 138 4.97 11.90 14.66
C ALA A 138 4.70 11.42 13.22
N LEU A 139 4.63 10.10 13.00
CA LEU A 139 4.29 9.53 11.70
C LEU A 139 2.86 9.90 11.25
N LEU A 140 1.88 9.92 12.17
CA LEU A 140 0.53 10.39 11.86
C LEU A 140 0.56 11.86 11.38
N GLN A 141 1.35 12.72 12.03
CA GLN A 141 1.50 14.11 11.60
C GLN A 141 2.14 14.22 10.21
N THR A 142 3.16 13.42 9.91
CA THR A 142 3.77 13.36 8.57
C THR A 142 2.74 12.98 7.50
N GLN A 143 1.89 11.99 7.77
CA GLN A 143 0.84 11.57 6.84
C GLN A 143 -0.16 12.70 6.56
N ILE A 144 -0.51 13.48 7.58
CA ILE A 144 -1.38 14.67 7.42
C ILE A 144 -0.71 15.73 6.56
N ASN A 145 0.59 15.98 6.77
CA ASN A 145 1.35 16.95 5.98
C ASN A 145 1.44 16.53 4.50
N GLU A 146 1.73 15.26 4.22
CA GLU A 146 1.73 14.70 2.86
C GLU A 146 0.36 14.85 2.17
N ALA A 147 -0.72 14.61 2.91
CA ALA A 147 -2.08 14.75 2.38
C ALA A 147 -2.44 16.22 2.09
N ASN A 148 -2.05 17.15 2.95
CA ASN A 148 -2.21 18.59 2.73
C ASN A 148 -1.42 19.07 1.50
N GLU A 149 -0.17 18.61 1.35
CA GLU A 149 0.64 18.94 0.18
C GLU A 149 -0.02 18.44 -1.12
N ARG A 150 -0.56 17.22 -1.09
CA ARG A 150 -1.27 16.64 -2.22
C ARG A 150 -2.59 17.36 -2.52
N LEU A 151 -3.31 17.81 -1.49
CA LEU A 151 -4.53 18.60 -1.64
C LEU A 151 -4.25 19.89 -2.41
N VAL A 152 -3.23 20.64 -2.00
CA VAL A 152 -2.79 21.88 -2.69
C VAL A 152 -2.37 21.61 -4.14
N LYS A 153 -1.62 20.53 -4.38
CA LYS A 153 -1.14 20.17 -5.73
C LYS A 153 -2.24 19.72 -6.69
N THR A 154 -3.42 19.35 -6.18
CA THR A 154 -4.51 18.79 -6.97
C THR A 154 -5.74 19.70 -7.04
N VAL A 155 -5.63 20.94 -6.55
CA VAL A 155 -6.69 21.95 -6.68
C VAL A 155 -7.07 22.12 -8.15
N GLY A 156 -8.38 22.07 -8.43
CA GLY A 156 -8.93 22.16 -9.79
C GLY A 156 -8.87 20.85 -10.59
N GLN A 157 -8.35 19.76 -10.03
CA GLN A 157 -8.33 18.44 -10.67
C GLN A 157 -9.33 17.49 -9.99
N GLY A 158 -10.16 16.79 -10.77
CA GLY A 158 -10.91 15.61 -10.30
C GLY A 158 -12.27 15.85 -9.60
N GLY A 159 -12.70 17.10 -9.40
CA GLY A 159 -14.03 17.40 -8.84
C GLY A 159 -14.23 16.97 -7.37
N PRO A 160 -15.45 17.14 -6.81
CA PRO A 160 -15.70 16.99 -5.37
C PRO A 160 -15.36 15.60 -4.79
N ASN A 161 -15.49 14.55 -5.61
CA ASN A 161 -15.23 13.17 -5.18
C ASN A 161 -13.73 12.78 -5.21
N PHE A 162 -12.88 13.56 -5.87
CA PHE A 162 -11.46 13.21 -5.99
C PHE A 162 -10.75 13.28 -4.64
N VAL A 163 -10.98 14.34 -3.87
CA VAL A 163 -10.32 14.50 -2.56
C VAL A 163 -10.69 13.34 -1.64
N GLN A 164 -11.96 12.96 -1.61
CA GLN A 164 -12.42 11.83 -0.79
C GLN A 164 -11.75 10.52 -1.19
N ASN A 165 -11.75 10.18 -2.49
CA ASN A 165 -11.27 8.87 -2.96
C ASN A 165 -9.75 8.78 -3.08
N ALA A 166 -9.10 9.86 -3.53
CA ALA A 166 -7.68 9.84 -3.85
C ALA A 166 -6.80 10.30 -2.70
N ILE A 167 -7.31 11.13 -1.79
CA ILE A 167 -6.55 11.71 -0.67
C ILE A 167 -7.03 11.11 0.65
N ASN A 168 -8.31 11.29 1.01
CA ASN A 168 -8.81 10.88 2.32
C ASN A 168 -8.83 9.35 2.48
N GLY A 169 -9.25 8.58 1.47
CA GLY A 169 -9.24 7.11 1.54
C GLY A 169 -7.85 6.52 1.83
N PRO A 170 -6.82 6.81 1.01
CA PRO A 170 -5.47 6.34 1.29
C PRO A 170 -4.87 6.88 2.59
N LEU A 171 -5.25 8.09 3.01
CA LEU A 171 -4.84 8.65 4.30
C LEU A 171 -5.46 7.87 5.47
N GLU A 172 -6.75 7.56 5.40
CA GLU A 172 -7.47 6.77 6.40
C GLU A 172 -6.80 5.41 6.58
N ASP A 173 -6.53 4.67 5.50
CA ASP A 173 -5.85 3.37 5.56
C ASP A 173 -4.47 3.46 6.24
N LYS A 174 -3.66 4.47 5.89
CA LYS A 174 -2.35 4.71 6.52
C LYS A 174 -2.48 5.03 8.01
N ARG A 175 -3.48 5.82 8.39
CA ARG A 175 -3.75 6.19 9.79
C ARG A 175 -4.23 4.99 10.58
N ILE A 176 -5.16 4.17 10.06
CA ILE A 176 -5.59 2.90 10.68
C ILE A 176 -4.38 2.02 10.98
N ALA A 177 -3.50 1.82 10.00
CA ALA A 177 -2.30 1.01 10.20
C ALA A 177 -1.38 1.55 11.30
N THR A 178 -1.24 2.87 11.39
CA THR A 178 -0.38 3.53 12.38
C THR A 178 -1.00 3.53 13.78
N ILE A 179 -2.30 3.78 13.89
CA ILE A 179 -3.08 3.69 15.14
C ILE A 179 -3.04 2.27 15.68
N ASN A 180 -3.17 1.25 14.82
CA ASN A 180 -3.04 -0.15 15.23
C ASN A 180 -1.64 -0.49 15.77
N ARG A 181 -0.58 0.14 15.23
CA ARG A 181 0.78 0.01 15.80
C ARG A 181 0.86 0.63 17.19
N ILE A 182 0.26 1.80 17.41
CA ILE A 182 0.18 2.44 18.75
C ILE A 182 -0.55 1.52 19.74
N ALA A 183 -1.74 1.05 19.38
CA ALA A 183 -2.51 0.14 20.23
C ALA A 183 -1.73 -1.14 20.57
N THR A 184 -1.03 -1.70 19.59
CA THR A 184 -0.18 -2.89 19.78
C THR A 184 1.02 -2.60 20.67
N ALA A 185 1.69 -1.45 20.52
CA ALA A 185 2.83 -1.07 21.35
C ALA A 185 2.43 -0.98 22.84
N ILE A 186 1.29 -0.35 23.13
CA ILE A 186 0.72 -0.29 24.48
C ILE A 186 0.34 -1.70 24.97
N GLY A 187 -0.35 -2.47 24.13
CA GLY A 187 -0.85 -3.82 24.41
C GLY A 187 0.21 -4.88 24.72
N ARG A 188 1.51 -4.60 24.48
CA ARG A 188 2.60 -5.52 24.87
C ARG A 188 2.87 -5.52 26.38
N THR A 189 2.50 -4.45 27.09
CA THR A 189 2.85 -4.28 28.51
C THR A 189 1.68 -3.79 29.37
N ALA A 190 0.57 -3.39 28.76
CA ALA A 190 -0.67 -2.99 29.42
C ALA A 190 -1.89 -3.52 28.64
N GLU A 191 -3.09 -3.23 29.14
CA GLU A 191 -4.32 -3.54 28.41
C GLU A 191 -4.33 -2.80 27.06
N LYS A 192 -4.62 -3.54 25.98
CA LYS A 192 -4.64 -2.99 24.62
C LYS A 192 -5.83 -2.03 24.48
N PRO A 193 -5.62 -0.76 24.08
CA PRO A 193 -6.71 0.15 23.79
C PRO A 193 -7.54 -0.38 22.60
N VAL A 194 -8.87 -0.28 22.71
CA VAL A 194 -9.82 -0.68 21.67
C VAL A 194 -10.54 0.53 21.09
N GLY A 195 -11.05 0.41 19.86
CA GLY A 195 -11.86 1.46 19.22
C GLY A 195 -11.08 2.67 18.68
N LEU A 196 -9.75 2.68 18.78
CA LEU A 196 -8.94 3.80 18.27
C LEU A 196 -9.02 3.96 16.73
N ASP A 197 -9.36 2.90 16.00
CA ASP A 197 -9.53 2.96 14.53
C ASP A 197 -10.59 3.97 14.10
N ALA A 198 -11.59 4.24 14.95
CA ALA A 198 -12.61 5.26 14.70
C ALA A 198 -12.05 6.69 14.61
N LEU A 199 -10.80 6.90 15.05
CA LEU A 199 -10.10 8.18 14.95
C LEU A 199 -9.37 8.36 13.63
N ALA A 200 -9.27 7.32 12.79
CA ALA A 200 -8.51 7.31 11.55
C ALA A 200 -9.12 8.14 10.39
N PRO A 201 -10.45 8.26 10.24
CA PRO A 201 -11.03 9.10 9.20
C PRO A 201 -10.62 10.56 9.36
N CYS A 202 -10.26 11.20 8.26
CA CYS A 202 -10.01 12.64 8.19
C CYS A 202 -11.01 13.32 7.25
N THR A 203 -11.18 14.62 7.44
CA THR A 203 -12.06 15.48 6.64
C THR A 203 -11.26 16.62 6.03
N VAL A 204 -11.84 17.31 5.06
CA VAL A 204 -11.26 18.55 4.53
C VAL A 204 -12.11 19.71 5.04
N ASN A 205 -11.50 20.63 5.77
CA ASN A 205 -12.10 21.90 6.15
C ASN A 205 -11.88 22.87 4.99
N GLN A 206 -12.96 23.30 4.34
CA GLN A 206 -12.93 24.26 3.22
C GLN A 206 -13.48 25.62 3.67
#